data_AF-A0A2E0TB08-F1
#
_entry.id   AF-A0A2E0TB08-F1
#
_cell.length_a   1.000
_cell.length_b   1.000
_cell.length_c   1.000
_cell.angle_alpha   90.00
_cell.angle_beta   90.00
_cell.angle_gamma   90.00
#
_symmetry.space_group_name_H-M   'P 1'
#
loop_
_entity.id
_entity.type
_entity.pdbx_description
1 polymer ?
#
loop_
_entity_poly.entity_id
_entity_poly.type
_entity_poly.pdbx_seq_one_letter_code
_entity_poly.pdbx_strand_id
1 'polypeptide(L)'
;MPKDVTVEPRHVVRAAQAAAEADPRVCALALDVLSRQGEGHLLFAGKDFVEARAEEHGVEEAQAEVGGQNVLDLLRGGPSDARGFALVGALAVRGLEAHLGEPDRLDRFVRHADWLCLTTPYDLYAFVEPVLEERAAPLWERVRAALEAAEGEGPAVVARRALYRSVLPEDAEGGDDEAASAEPEGELAGAIGRPPTPGWRGALRLVTGWAALQWLVRGVGWALGLRRPATLQFVKGGLRLSKRVELLGKTVREGRETYTWAALASAGRTTRYPAAHLVAGALAFAAGIVAGGLFLFDGLRSGETILLLVGAGLILLGGGLDLALGMLLPARRGRVAVDLAVLPKRRVRLVGVDESAAERFLERLARQL
;
A
#
# COMPACT_ATOMS: atom_id res chain seq x y z
N MET A 1 -10.38 -13.76 0.50
CA MET A 1 -10.14 -12.64 -0.44
C MET A 1 -8.65 -12.43 -0.65
N PRO A 2 -8.15 -12.42 -1.90
CA PRO A 2 -6.77 -12.09 -2.19
C PRO A 2 -6.53 -10.60 -1.96
N LYS A 3 -5.53 -10.24 -1.14
CA LYS A 3 -5.27 -8.86 -0.72
C LYS A 3 -4.59 -7.98 -1.79
N ASP A 4 -4.14 -8.58 -2.89
CA ASP A 4 -3.27 -7.94 -3.89
C ASP A 4 -3.93 -7.79 -5.27
N VAL A 5 -5.25 -7.95 -5.36
CA VAL A 5 -5.96 -7.76 -6.63
C VAL A 5 -6.07 -6.27 -6.94
N THR A 6 -5.52 -5.85 -8.07
CA THR A 6 -5.60 -4.47 -8.55
C THR A 6 -6.50 -4.42 -9.78
N VAL A 7 -7.55 -3.60 -9.74
CA VAL A 7 -8.37 -3.29 -10.91
C VAL A 7 -7.59 -2.30 -11.77
N GLU A 8 -7.27 -2.68 -13.01
CA GLU A 8 -6.55 -1.83 -13.96
C GLU A 8 -7.57 -1.05 -14.84
N PRO A 9 -7.19 0.09 -15.44
CA PRO A 9 -8.11 0.89 -16.26
C PRO A 9 -8.81 0.11 -17.39
N ARG A 10 -8.12 -0.86 -18.01
CA ARG A 10 -8.72 -1.74 -19.03
C ARG A 10 -9.84 -2.64 -18.49
N HIS A 11 -9.80 -2.99 -17.20
CA HIS A 11 -10.89 -3.72 -16.55
C HIS A 11 -12.08 -2.80 -16.32
N VAL A 12 -11.84 -1.54 -15.96
CA VAL A 12 -12.88 -0.53 -15.76
C VAL A 12 -13.69 -0.34 -17.04
N VAL A 13 -13.02 -0.06 -18.16
CA VAL A 13 -13.68 0.16 -19.46
C VAL A 13 -14.50 -1.05 -19.90
N ARG A 14 -13.94 -2.27 -19.81
CA ARG A 14 -14.64 -3.49 -20.22
C ARG A 14 -15.84 -3.80 -19.32
N ALA A 15 -15.70 -3.59 -18.02
CA ALA A 15 -16.79 -3.83 -17.08
C ALA A 15 -17.91 -2.79 -17.23
N ALA A 16 -17.58 -1.52 -17.48
CA ALA A 16 -18.57 -0.49 -17.78
C ALA A 16 -19.38 -0.82 -19.05
N GLN A 17 -18.71 -1.24 -20.12
CA GLN A 17 -19.37 -1.70 -21.35
C GLN A 17 -20.30 -2.90 -21.08
N ALA A 18 -19.81 -3.91 -20.34
CA ALA A 18 -20.61 -5.08 -20.00
C ALA A 18 -21.82 -4.72 -19.11
N ALA A 19 -21.66 -3.77 -18.18
CA ALA A 19 -22.75 -3.31 -17.33
C ALA A 19 -23.81 -2.48 -18.09
N ALA A 20 -23.41 -1.76 -19.16
CA ALA A 20 -24.35 -1.04 -20.01
C ALA A 20 -25.28 -1.98 -20.81
N GLU A 21 -24.80 -3.18 -21.15
CA GLU A 21 -25.55 -4.20 -21.88
C GLU A 21 -26.31 -5.18 -20.95
N ALA A 22 -26.06 -5.13 -19.64
CA ALA A 22 -26.63 -6.07 -18.68
C ALA A 22 -28.12 -5.81 -18.39
N ASP A 23 -28.85 -6.87 -18.04
CA ASP A 23 -30.23 -6.77 -17.56
C ASP A 23 -30.29 -5.86 -16.32
N PRO A 24 -31.17 -4.83 -16.29
CA PRO A 24 -31.29 -3.92 -15.13
C PRO A 24 -31.53 -4.63 -13.80
N ARG A 25 -32.17 -5.81 -13.79
CA ARG A 25 -32.41 -6.60 -12.59
C ARG A 25 -31.11 -7.16 -12.01
N VAL A 26 -30.16 -7.56 -12.85
CA VAL A 26 -28.83 -8.03 -12.42
C VAL A 26 -28.04 -6.87 -11.81
N CYS A 27 -28.14 -5.68 -12.38
CA CYS A 27 -27.54 -4.46 -11.84
C CYS A 27 -28.13 -4.09 -10.47
N ALA A 28 -29.46 -4.14 -10.32
CA ALA A 28 -30.15 -3.90 -9.06
C ALA A 28 -29.75 -4.93 -7.97
N LEU A 29 -29.67 -6.21 -8.33
CA LEU A 29 -29.18 -7.27 -7.45
C LEU A 29 -27.74 -7.00 -6.97
N ALA A 30 -26.83 -6.60 -7.88
CA ALA A 30 -25.46 -6.29 -7.53
C ALA A 30 -25.37 -5.10 -6.55
N LEU A 31 -26.15 -4.05 -6.79
CA LEU A 31 -26.25 -2.90 -5.89
C LEU A 31 -26.72 -3.30 -4.48
N ASP A 32 -27.76 -4.12 -4.38
CA ASP A 32 -28.31 -4.56 -3.09
C ASP A 32 -27.32 -5.42 -2.32
N VAL A 33 -26.65 -6.35 -3.00
CA VAL A 33 -25.65 -7.23 -2.39
C VAL A 33 -24.44 -6.42 -1.88
N LEU A 34 -23.91 -5.50 -2.68
CA LEU A 34 -22.81 -4.63 -2.23
C LEU A 34 -23.26 -3.65 -1.14
N SER A 35 -24.47 -3.13 -1.22
CA SER A 35 -25.03 -2.28 -0.16
C SER A 35 -25.12 -3.03 1.15
N ARG A 36 -25.53 -4.31 1.13
CA ARG A 36 -25.55 -5.16 2.32
C ARG A 36 -24.14 -5.40 2.88
N GLN A 37 -23.15 -5.60 2.01
CA GLN A 37 -21.76 -5.73 2.42
C GLN A 37 -21.23 -4.45 3.07
N GLY A 38 -21.50 -3.30 2.45
CA GLY A 38 -21.13 -1.98 2.98
C GLY A 38 -21.80 -1.69 4.33
N GLU A 39 -23.10 -1.95 4.46
CA GLU A 39 -23.86 -1.73 5.71
C GLU A 39 -23.35 -2.62 6.86
N GLY A 40 -23.16 -3.90 6.59
CA GLY A 40 -22.72 -4.87 7.59
C GLY A 40 -21.20 -4.88 7.83
N HIS A 41 -20.44 -4.08 7.08
CA HIS A 41 -18.98 -4.16 7.01
C HIS A 41 -18.48 -5.60 6.76
N LEU A 42 -19.16 -6.32 5.85
CA LEU A 42 -18.92 -7.72 5.53
C LEU A 42 -18.10 -7.85 4.25
N LEU A 43 -17.15 -8.80 4.23
CA LEU A 43 -16.42 -9.12 3.00
C LEU A 43 -17.27 -9.91 1.99
N PHE A 44 -18.33 -10.58 2.46
CA PHE A 44 -19.24 -11.40 1.67
C PHE A 44 -20.64 -11.31 2.27
N ALA A 45 -21.68 -11.22 1.44
CA ALA A 45 -23.08 -11.16 1.90
C ALA A 45 -23.63 -12.54 2.32
N GLY A 46 -23.02 -13.62 1.82
CA GLY A 46 -23.46 -14.99 2.04
C GLY A 46 -24.38 -15.49 0.92
N LYS A 47 -24.28 -16.79 0.60
CA LYS A 47 -25.02 -17.43 -0.49
C LYS A 47 -26.54 -17.26 -0.35
N ASP A 48 -27.07 -17.56 0.84
CA ASP A 48 -28.52 -17.52 1.11
C ASP A 48 -29.11 -16.11 0.89
N PHE A 49 -28.37 -15.06 1.25
CA PHE A 49 -28.79 -13.68 1.01
C PHE A 49 -28.85 -13.35 -0.49
N VAL A 50 -27.83 -13.80 -1.25
CA VAL A 50 -27.78 -13.58 -2.70
C VAL A 50 -28.90 -14.32 -3.41
N GLU A 51 -29.21 -15.56 -3.00
CA GLU A 51 -30.31 -16.35 -3.57
C GLU A 51 -31.66 -15.69 -3.29
N ALA A 52 -31.92 -15.27 -2.05
CA ALA A 52 -33.16 -14.58 -1.68
C ALA A 52 -33.35 -13.28 -2.48
N ARG A 53 -32.28 -12.49 -2.66
CA ARG A 53 -32.36 -11.25 -3.46
C ARG A 53 -32.47 -11.53 -4.96
N ALA A 54 -31.82 -12.57 -5.47
CA ALA A 54 -31.96 -12.95 -6.87
C ALA A 54 -33.41 -13.35 -7.19
N GLU A 55 -34.07 -14.09 -6.29
CA GLU A 55 -35.48 -14.43 -6.41
C GLU A 55 -36.38 -13.17 -6.38
N GLU A 56 -36.14 -12.26 -5.43
CA GLU A 56 -36.89 -10.99 -5.32
C GLU A 56 -36.75 -10.10 -6.56
N HIS A 57 -35.54 -10.01 -7.13
CA HIS A 57 -35.29 -9.26 -8.37
C HIS A 57 -35.69 -10.02 -9.63
N GLY A 58 -36.08 -11.30 -9.53
CA GLY A 58 -36.42 -12.16 -10.65
C GLY A 58 -35.25 -12.35 -11.62
N VAL A 59 -34.05 -12.62 -11.08
CA VAL A 59 -32.80 -12.88 -11.82
C VAL A 59 -32.58 -14.38 -11.94
N GLU A 60 -32.68 -14.89 -13.16
CA GLU A 60 -32.40 -16.29 -13.48
C GLU A 60 -30.92 -16.50 -13.89
N GLU A 61 -30.43 -17.74 -13.83
CA GLU A 61 -29.02 -18.04 -14.18
C GLU A 61 -28.66 -17.66 -15.62
N ALA A 62 -29.61 -17.77 -16.56
CA ALA A 62 -29.39 -17.37 -17.96
C ALA A 62 -29.15 -15.86 -18.12
N GLN A 63 -29.75 -15.03 -17.26
CA GLN A 63 -29.57 -13.57 -17.28
C GLN A 63 -28.29 -13.15 -16.54
N ALA A 64 -27.76 -14.01 -15.68
CA ALA A 64 -26.59 -13.72 -14.86
C ALA A 64 -25.26 -13.77 -15.62
N GLU A 65 -25.24 -14.21 -16.88
CA GLU A 65 -24.05 -14.21 -17.73
C GLU A 65 -23.78 -12.81 -18.31
N VAL A 66 -22.82 -12.09 -17.71
CA VAL A 66 -22.46 -10.73 -18.12
C VAL A 66 -20.95 -10.65 -18.34
N GLY A 67 -20.53 -10.13 -19.50
CA GLY A 67 -19.10 -9.96 -19.81
C GLY A 67 -18.28 -11.26 -19.83
N GLY A 68 -18.96 -12.41 -20.03
CA GLY A 68 -18.38 -13.75 -19.99
C GLY A 68 -18.11 -14.26 -18.57
N GLN A 69 -18.82 -13.76 -17.57
CA GLN A 69 -18.77 -14.22 -16.18
C GLN A 69 -20.18 -14.39 -15.63
N ASN A 70 -20.38 -15.44 -14.82
CA ASN A 70 -21.61 -15.66 -14.08
C ASN A 70 -21.66 -14.74 -12.85
N VAL A 71 -22.50 -13.71 -12.88
CA VAL A 71 -22.62 -12.71 -11.82
C VAL A 71 -23.16 -13.32 -10.52
N LEU A 72 -24.08 -14.28 -10.60
CA LEU A 72 -24.61 -14.93 -9.39
C LEU A 72 -23.50 -15.68 -8.65
N ASP A 73 -22.64 -16.40 -9.36
CA ASP A 73 -21.49 -17.08 -8.74
C ASP A 73 -20.50 -16.09 -8.14
N LEU A 74 -20.24 -14.97 -8.81
CA LEU A 74 -19.41 -13.89 -8.27
C LEU A 74 -20.01 -13.29 -7.00
N LEU A 75 -21.32 -13.08 -6.92
CA LEU A 75 -21.99 -12.53 -5.75
C LEU A 75 -22.06 -13.55 -4.59
N ARG A 76 -22.31 -14.83 -4.88
CA ARG A 76 -22.36 -15.94 -3.91
C ARG A 76 -21.00 -16.20 -3.27
N GLY A 77 -19.96 -16.33 -4.08
CA GLY A 77 -18.60 -16.70 -3.65
C GLY A 77 -17.66 -15.51 -3.39
N GLY A 78 -18.04 -14.33 -3.88
CA GLY A 78 -17.18 -13.15 -3.98
C GLY A 78 -16.15 -13.27 -5.12
N PRO A 79 -15.79 -12.17 -5.78
CA PRO A 79 -14.79 -12.21 -6.86
C PRO A 79 -13.40 -12.65 -6.36
N SER A 80 -12.71 -13.46 -7.17
CA SER A 80 -11.34 -13.92 -6.90
C SER A 80 -10.28 -13.17 -7.72
N ASP A 81 -10.68 -12.45 -8.76
CA ASP A 81 -9.79 -11.75 -9.69
C ASP A 81 -10.26 -10.31 -9.98
N ALA A 82 -9.36 -9.53 -10.60
CA ALA A 82 -9.61 -8.11 -10.87
C ALA A 82 -10.79 -7.87 -11.81
N ARG A 83 -11.11 -8.85 -12.67
CA ARG A 83 -12.15 -8.72 -13.68
C ARG A 83 -13.53 -8.89 -13.04
N GLY A 84 -13.68 -9.85 -12.15
CA GLY A 84 -14.89 -10.04 -11.35
C GLY A 84 -15.14 -8.88 -10.39
N PHE A 85 -14.09 -8.34 -9.74
CA PHE A 85 -14.23 -7.12 -8.91
C PHE A 85 -14.71 -5.93 -9.73
N ALA A 86 -14.13 -5.73 -10.91
CA ALA A 86 -14.53 -4.65 -11.81
C ALA A 86 -15.98 -4.81 -12.29
N LEU A 87 -16.36 -6.02 -12.71
CA LEU A 87 -17.70 -6.30 -13.22
C LEU A 87 -18.78 -6.04 -12.15
N VAL A 88 -18.61 -6.61 -10.95
CA VAL A 88 -19.57 -6.42 -9.86
C VAL A 88 -19.65 -4.95 -9.44
N GLY A 89 -18.51 -4.24 -9.41
CA GLY A 89 -18.49 -2.80 -9.13
C GLY A 89 -19.26 -1.98 -10.17
N ALA A 90 -19.03 -2.23 -11.46
CA ALA A 90 -19.73 -1.57 -12.55
C ALA A 90 -21.24 -1.83 -12.53
N LEU A 91 -21.66 -3.08 -12.29
CA LEU A 91 -23.07 -3.46 -12.19
C LEU A 91 -23.77 -2.78 -11.02
N ALA A 92 -23.12 -2.69 -9.86
CA ALA A 92 -23.68 -2.00 -8.72
C ALA A 92 -23.85 -0.49 -8.97
N VAL A 93 -22.88 0.16 -9.62
CA VAL A 93 -23.00 1.56 -10.04
C VAL A 93 -24.11 1.74 -11.08
N ARG A 94 -24.25 0.81 -12.02
CA ARG A 94 -25.38 0.82 -12.98
C ARG A 94 -26.73 0.66 -12.28
N GLY A 95 -26.81 -0.21 -11.27
CA GLY A 95 -28.02 -0.41 -10.47
C GLY A 95 -28.46 0.85 -9.70
N LEU A 96 -27.51 1.75 -9.39
CA LEU A 96 -27.79 3.01 -8.70
C LEU A 96 -28.56 4.01 -9.57
N GLU A 97 -28.53 3.85 -10.90
CA GLU A 97 -29.15 4.76 -11.86
C GLU A 97 -30.63 5.04 -11.56
N ALA A 98 -31.39 4.00 -11.19
CA ALA A 98 -32.81 4.13 -10.86
C ALA A 98 -33.08 4.96 -9.58
N HIS A 99 -32.04 5.25 -8.79
CA HIS A 99 -32.10 5.89 -7.48
C HIS A 99 -31.38 7.25 -7.44
N LEU A 100 -30.94 7.79 -8.58
CA LEU A 100 -30.24 9.08 -8.64
C LEU A 100 -31.11 10.26 -8.16
N GLY A 101 -32.44 10.11 -8.18
CA GLY A 101 -33.39 11.09 -7.65
C GLY A 101 -33.70 10.94 -6.15
N GLU A 102 -33.08 9.99 -5.45
CA GLU A 102 -33.35 9.69 -4.03
C GLU A 102 -32.13 10.06 -3.15
N PRO A 103 -32.08 11.28 -2.59
CA PRO A 103 -30.97 11.77 -1.76
C PRO A 103 -30.50 10.80 -0.67
N ASP A 104 -31.45 10.25 0.09
CA ASP A 104 -31.14 9.35 1.21
C ASP A 104 -30.48 8.03 0.74
N ARG A 105 -30.83 7.56 -0.46
CA ARG A 105 -30.19 6.39 -1.07
C ARG A 105 -28.78 6.71 -1.54
N LEU A 106 -28.55 7.88 -2.12
CA LEU A 106 -27.23 8.32 -2.53
C LEU A 106 -26.29 8.48 -1.33
N ASP A 107 -26.77 9.11 -0.25
CA ASP A 107 -25.99 9.25 0.99
C ASP A 107 -25.64 7.88 1.59
N ARG A 108 -26.58 6.93 1.51
CA ARG A 108 -26.34 5.54 1.92
C ARG A 108 -25.30 4.86 1.03
N PHE A 109 -25.42 5.01 -0.30
CA PHE A 109 -24.47 4.46 -1.25
C PHE A 109 -23.05 4.99 -1.01
N VAL A 110 -22.88 6.31 -0.83
CA VAL A 110 -21.56 6.93 -0.54
C VAL A 110 -20.92 6.30 0.70
N ARG A 111 -21.67 6.16 1.81
CA ARG A 111 -21.15 5.51 3.03
C ARG A 111 -20.72 4.06 2.78
N HIS A 112 -21.51 3.31 2.02
CA HIS A 112 -21.20 1.92 1.69
C HIS A 112 -19.97 1.83 0.76
N ALA A 113 -19.92 2.68 -0.26
CA ALA A 113 -18.84 2.76 -1.23
C ALA A 113 -17.52 3.13 -0.55
N ASP A 114 -17.51 4.07 0.39
CA ASP A 114 -16.31 4.41 1.17
C ASP A 114 -15.72 3.19 1.87
N TRP A 115 -16.57 2.45 2.59
CA TRP A 115 -16.11 1.28 3.30
C TRP A 115 -15.59 0.22 2.33
N LEU A 116 -16.30 -0.03 1.23
CA LEU A 116 -15.89 -1.01 0.22
C LEU A 116 -14.56 -0.61 -0.44
N CYS A 117 -14.40 0.64 -0.88
CA CYS A 117 -13.19 1.16 -1.51
C CYS A 117 -11.97 1.14 -0.56
N LEU A 118 -12.19 1.41 0.72
CA LEU A 118 -11.09 1.43 1.71
C LEU A 118 -10.69 0.02 2.16
N THR A 119 -11.63 -0.93 2.22
CA THR A 119 -11.38 -2.24 2.85
C THR A 119 -11.23 -3.39 1.84
N THR A 120 -11.83 -3.29 0.67
CA THR A 120 -11.86 -4.35 -0.36
C THR A 120 -11.14 -3.91 -1.66
N PRO A 121 -11.12 -4.74 -2.71
CA PRO A 121 -10.71 -4.34 -4.06
C PRO A 121 -11.83 -3.71 -4.92
N TYR A 122 -13.05 -3.54 -4.40
CA TYR A 122 -14.10 -2.80 -5.11
C TYR A 122 -13.71 -1.33 -5.19
N ASP A 123 -13.62 -0.79 -6.40
CA ASP A 123 -13.35 0.64 -6.64
C ASP A 123 -14.59 1.26 -7.31
N LEU A 124 -15.66 1.43 -6.53
CA LEU A 124 -16.98 1.83 -7.07
C LEU A 124 -16.94 3.20 -7.74
N TYR A 125 -16.15 4.13 -7.19
CA TYR A 125 -16.04 5.48 -7.73
C TYR A 125 -15.38 5.50 -9.12
N ALA A 126 -14.49 4.57 -9.43
CA ALA A 126 -13.89 4.45 -10.77
C ALA A 126 -14.92 4.11 -11.87
N PHE A 127 -16.12 3.63 -11.51
CA PHE A 127 -17.18 3.28 -12.46
C PHE A 127 -18.25 4.37 -12.60
N VAL A 128 -18.26 5.40 -11.74
CA VAL A 128 -19.30 6.43 -11.76
C VAL A 128 -19.36 7.14 -13.10
N GLU A 129 -18.23 7.70 -13.57
CA GLU A 129 -18.17 8.38 -14.87
C GLU A 129 -18.42 7.43 -16.05
N PRO A 130 -17.75 6.27 -16.18
CA PRO A 130 -17.94 5.41 -17.35
C PRO A 130 -19.31 4.73 -17.44
N VAL A 131 -20.10 4.68 -16.35
CA VAL A 131 -21.40 3.96 -16.31
C VAL A 131 -22.59 4.92 -16.26
N LEU A 132 -22.48 6.02 -15.52
CA LEU A 132 -23.57 6.99 -15.36
C LEU A 132 -23.44 8.17 -16.33
N GLU A 133 -22.23 8.45 -16.81
CA GLU A 133 -21.93 9.56 -17.72
C GLU A 133 -22.45 10.88 -17.13
N GLU A 134 -23.18 11.68 -17.93
CA GLU A 134 -23.74 12.97 -17.52
C GLU A 134 -24.68 12.89 -16.29
N ARG A 135 -25.17 11.70 -15.96
CA ARG A 135 -26.10 11.46 -14.83
C ARG A 135 -25.37 11.26 -13.50
N ALA A 136 -24.04 11.30 -13.50
CA ALA A 136 -23.23 11.17 -12.29
C ALA A 136 -23.33 12.39 -11.34
N ALA A 137 -23.76 13.55 -11.83
CA ALA A 137 -23.72 14.82 -11.09
C ALA A 137 -24.37 14.76 -9.69
N PRO A 138 -25.58 14.18 -9.49
CA PRO A 138 -26.19 14.09 -8.17
C PRO A 138 -25.35 13.28 -7.18
N LEU A 139 -24.67 12.22 -7.65
CA LEU A 139 -23.79 11.41 -6.80
C LEU A 139 -22.54 12.19 -6.41
N TRP A 140 -21.92 12.91 -7.34
CA TRP A 140 -20.74 13.72 -7.03
C TRP A 140 -21.03 14.87 -6.08
N GLU A 141 -22.23 15.46 -6.15
CA GLU A 141 -22.69 16.43 -5.15
C GLU A 141 -22.68 15.83 -3.74
N ARG A 142 -23.11 14.57 -3.59
CA ARG A 142 -23.08 13.87 -2.28
C ARG A 142 -21.68 13.51 -1.83
N VAL A 143 -20.81 13.10 -2.74
CA VAL A 143 -19.39 12.87 -2.43
C VAL A 143 -18.72 14.16 -1.95
N ARG A 144 -19.00 15.30 -2.60
CA ARG A 144 -18.49 16.62 -2.20
C ARG A 144 -19.03 17.04 -0.84
N ALA A 145 -20.34 16.92 -0.61
CA ALA A 145 -20.96 17.20 0.68
C ALA A 145 -20.38 16.32 1.80
N ALA A 146 -20.12 15.04 1.53
CA ALA A 146 -19.49 14.13 2.49
C ALA A 146 -18.03 14.49 2.78
N LEU A 147 -17.28 14.99 1.79
CA LEU A 147 -15.93 15.53 1.97
C LEU A 147 -15.93 16.77 2.88
N GLU A 148 -16.85 17.69 2.65
CA GLU A 148 -17.02 18.91 3.46
C GLU A 148 -17.42 18.59 4.90
N ALA A 149 -18.35 17.64 5.09
CA ALA A 149 -18.83 17.22 6.40
C ALA A 149 -17.82 16.35 7.19
N ALA A 150 -16.78 15.82 6.53
CA ALA A 150 -15.79 14.98 7.17
C ALA A 150 -14.86 15.83 8.05
N GLU A 151 -15.25 16.13 9.29
CA GLU A 151 -14.45 16.86 10.27
C GLU A 151 -13.56 15.95 11.15
N GLY A 152 -12.44 16.49 11.63
CA GLY A 152 -11.53 15.82 12.56
C GLY A 152 -10.25 15.23 11.94
N GLU A 153 -9.36 14.74 12.81
CA GLU A 153 -8.02 14.23 12.46
C GLU A 153 -7.91 12.70 12.58
N GLY A 154 -9.03 12.01 12.83
CA GLY A 154 -9.05 10.57 12.99
C GLY A 154 -8.60 9.83 11.71
N PRO A 155 -7.90 8.69 11.82
CA PRO A 155 -7.40 7.95 10.65
C PRO A 155 -8.47 7.61 9.60
N ALA A 156 -9.71 7.34 10.04
CA ALA A 156 -10.84 7.08 9.14
C ALA A 156 -11.29 8.33 8.37
N VAL A 157 -11.21 9.52 8.99
CA VAL A 157 -11.53 10.80 8.34
C VAL A 157 -10.46 11.13 7.30
N VAL A 158 -9.18 10.98 7.66
CA VAL A 158 -8.05 11.18 6.74
C VAL A 158 -8.14 10.26 5.53
N ALA A 159 -8.44 8.97 5.74
CA ALA A 159 -8.58 8.00 4.65
C ALA A 159 -9.74 8.34 3.71
N ARG A 160 -10.90 8.76 4.24
CA ARG A 160 -12.05 9.19 3.42
C ARG A 160 -11.76 10.47 2.64
N ARG A 161 -11.15 11.49 3.27
CA ARG A 161 -10.75 12.72 2.58
C ARG A 161 -9.80 12.43 1.41
N ALA A 162 -8.79 11.59 1.64
CA ALA A 162 -7.87 11.17 0.59
C ALA A 162 -8.58 10.40 -0.53
N LEU A 163 -9.50 9.49 -0.19
CA LEU A 163 -10.33 8.79 -1.18
C LEU A 163 -11.13 9.79 -2.03
N TYR A 164 -11.91 10.68 -1.41
CA TYR A 164 -12.73 11.66 -2.13
C TYR A 164 -11.92 12.59 -3.03
N ARG A 165 -10.80 13.14 -2.53
CA ARG A 165 -9.92 13.96 -3.35
C ARG A 165 -9.42 13.20 -4.59
N SER A 166 -9.31 11.87 -4.50
CA SER A 166 -8.70 11.05 -5.58
C SER A 166 -9.71 10.64 -6.64
N VAL A 167 -11.00 10.73 -6.32
CA VAL A 167 -12.09 10.30 -7.20
C VAL A 167 -12.92 11.46 -7.72
N LEU A 168 -12.94 12.59 -7.01
CA LEU A 168 -13.62 13.78 -7.49
C LEU A 168 -12.95 14.22 -8.79
N PRO A 169 -13.73 14.43 -9.87
CA PRO A 169 -13.19 15.01 -11.09
C PRO A 169 -12.56 16.35 -10.73
N GLU A 170 -11.30 16.56 -11.11
CA GLU A 170 -10.68 17.87 -11.00
C GLU A 170 -11.55 18.83 -11.83
N ASP A 171 -12.20 19.79 -11.17
CA ASP A 171 -12.91 20.85 -11.86
C ASP A 171 -11.92 21.43 -12.89
N ALA A 172 -12.26 21.34 -14.17
CA ALA A 172 -11.37 21.60 -15.32
C ALA A 172 -11.04 23.09 -15.48
N GLU A 173 -10.69 23.78 -14.41
CA GLU A 173 -10.13 25.11 -14.41
C GLU A 173 -8.62 25.03 -14.14
N GLY A 174 -7.84 25.07 -15.22
CA GLY A 174 -6.52 25.68 -15.18
C GLY A 174 -5.35 24.78 -14.80
N GLY A 175 -4.97 23.92 -15.73
CA GLY A 175 -3.80 24.37 -16.47
C GLY A 175 -3.06 23.32 -17.27
N ASP A 176 -2.99 23.64 -18.55
CA ASP A 176 -1.89 23.50 -19.49
C ASP A 176 -0.61 22.81 -18.97
N ASP A 177 -0.34 21.72 -19.68
CA ASP A 177 0.86 20.89 -19.74
C ASP A 177 2.08 21.65 -20.31
N GLU A 178 2.45 22.78 -19.72
CA GLU A 178 3.75 23.42 -19.93
C GLU A 178 4.63 23.29 -18.67
N ALA A 179 4.98 22.05 -18.33
CA ALA A 179 6.00 21.76 -17.32
C ALA A 179 7.07 20.81 -17.87
N ALA A 180 7.64 21.20 -19.02
CA ALA A 180 8.95 20.74 -19.44
C ALA A 180 9.94 21.89 -19.26
N SER A 181 11.04 21.63 -18.54
CA SER A 181 12.27 22.44 -18.49
C SER A 181 12.48 23.44 -17.34
N ALA A 182 11.82 23.28 -16.20
CA ALA A 182 12.35 23.85 -14.95
C ALA A 182 13.20 22.79 -14.25
N GLU A 183 14.44 23.11 -13.87
CA GLU A 183 15.28 22.23 -13.05
C GLU A 183 14.47 21.81 -11.81
N PRO A 184 14.33 20.50 -11.52
CA PRO A 184 13.41 20.02 -10.50
C PRO A 184 14.00 20.29 -9.11
N GLU A 185 13.81 21.51 -8.62
CA GLU A 185 13.89 21.79 -7.19
C GLU A 185 12.91 20.83 -6.50
N GLY A 186 13.42 19.85 -5.75
CA GLY A 186 12.61 18.88 -4.99
C GLY A 186 12.70 17.42 -5.44
N GLU A 187 13.66 17.04 -6.27
CA GLU A 187 13.90 15.62 -6.55
C GLU A 187 14.49 14.87 -5.34
N LEU A 188 13.91 13.71 -5.03
CA LEU A 188 14.39 12.82 -3.98
C LEU A 188 14.86 11.50 -4.59
N ALA A 189 16.18 11.33 -4.64
CA ALA A 189 16.82 10.12 -5.17
C ALA A 189 17.09 9.08 -4.07
N GLY A 190 16.80 7.82 -4.39
CA GLY A 190 17.07 6.68 -3.53
C GLY A 190 17.02 5.36 -4.30
N ALA A 191 16.83 4.25 -3.59
CA ALA A 191 16.59 2.94 -4.18
C ALA A 191 15.24 2.37 -3.72
N ILE A 192 14.56 1.60 -4.56
CA ILE A 192 13.30 0.94 -4.16
C ILE A 192 13.60 -0.13 -3.11
N GLY A 193 13.08 0.09 -1.91
CA GLY A 193 13.03 -0.86 -0.81
C GLY A 193 11.73 -1.65 -0.80
N ARG A 194 11.73 -2.76 -0.05
CA ARG A 194 10.45 -3.40 0.35
C ARG A 194 9.92 -2.68 1.59
N PRO A 195 8.62 -2.38 1.67
CA PRO A 195 8.02 -1.91 2.90
C PRO A 195 8.24 -2.95 4.02
N PRO A 196 8.42 -2.51 5.27
CA PRO A 196 8.55 -3.44 6.38
C PRO A 196 7.25 -4.24 6.50
N THR A 197 7.36 -5.56 6.70
CA THR A 197 6.21 -6.41 7.02
C THR A 197 6.05 -6.44 8.54
N PRO A 198 5.11 -5.69 9.14
CA PRO A 198 4.92 -5.72 10.59
C PRO A 198 4.39 -7.10 11.04
N GLY A 199 4.63 -7.41 12.32
CA GLY A 199 4.01 -8.53 13.03
C GLY A 199 4.84 -9.83 13.11
N TRP A 200 4.21 -10.87 13.64
CA TRP A 200 4.81 -12.17 13.98
C TRP A 200 5.50 -12.88 12.79
N ARG A 201 5.08 -12.60 11.56
CA ARG A 201 5.72 -13.14 10.34
C ARG A 201 7.18 -12.71 10.22
N GLY A 202 7.52 -11.51 10.69
CA GLY A 202 8.90 -11.04 10.76
C GLY A 202 9.74 -11.91 11.69
N ALA A 203 9.20 -12.23 12.87
CA ALA A 203 9.85 -13.11 13.84
C ALA A 203 10.00 -14.54 13.30
N LEU A 204 8.94 -15.11 12.71
CA LEU A 204 8.99 -16.45 12.11
C LEU A 204 10.06 -16.54 11.01
N ARG A 205 10.18 -15.52 10.16
CA ARG A 205 11.22 -15.46 9.11
C ARG A 205 12.63 -15.40 9.68
N LEU A 206 12.81 -14.82 10.86
CA LEU A 206 14.10 -14.75 11.52
C LEU A 206 14.46 -16.10 12.15
N VAL A 207 13.52 -16.71 12.88
CA VAL A 207 13.69 -18.03 13.52
C VAL A 207 13.92 -19.15 12.50
N THR A 208 13.21 -19.12 11.36
CA THR A 208 13.36 -20.12 10.29
C THR A 208 14.64 -19.95 9.46
N GLY A 209 15.46 -18.93 9.72
CA GLY A 209 16.64 -18.61 8.91
C GLY A 209 16.33 -18.06 7.51
N TRP A 210 15.05 -17.95 7.12
CA TRP A 210 14.62 -17.44 5.82
C TRP A 210 15.06 -15.98 5.57
N ALA A 211 15.13 -15.18 6.63
CA ALA A 211 15.66 -13.82 6.58
C ALA A 211 17.15 -13.81 6.16
N ALA A 212 17.95 -14.74 6.68
CA ALA A 212 19.36 -14.88 6.33
C ALA A 212 19.54 -15.31 4.87
N LEU A 213 18.75 -16.28 4.40
CA LEU A 213 18.75 -16.69 2.99
C LEU A 213 18.40 -15.53 2.05
N GLN A 214 17.38 -14.73 2.39
CA GLN A 214 17.02 -13.55 1.60
C GLN A 214 18.09 -12.46 1.61
N TRP A 215 18.79 -12.31 2.73
CA TRP A 215 19.91 -11.39 2.83
C TRP A 215 21.07 -11.86 1.95
N LEU A 216 21.38 -13.15 1.95
CA LEU A 216 22.40 -13.77 1.10
C LEU A 216 22.07 -13.60 -0.39
N VAL A 217 20.85 -13.93 -0.82
CA VAL A 217 20.40 -13.73 -2.22
C VAL A 217 20.49 -12.26 -2.62
N ARG A 218 20.15 -11.34 -1.72
CA ARG A 218 20.30 -9.90 -1.97
C ARG A 218 21.76 -9.46 -2.05
N GLY A 219 22.62 -10.00 -1.20
CA GLY A 219 24.06 -9.75 -1.23
C GLY A 219 24.67 -10.22 -2.55
N VAL A 220 24.32 -11.42 -3.01
CA VAL A 220 24.71 -11.95 -4.32
C VAL A 220 24.19 -11.05 -5.44
N GLY A 221 22.90 -10.69 -5.42
CA GLY A 221 22.34 -9.77 -6.41
C GLY A 221 23.08 -8.43 -6.46
N TRP A 222 23.38 -7.86 -5.29
CA TRP A 222 24.15 -6.62 -5.19
C TRP A 222 25.58 -6.77 -5.72
N ALA A 223 26.26 -7.89 -5.42
CA ALA A 223 27.58 -8.21 -5.95
C ALA A 223 27.57 -8.37 -7.48
N LEU A 224 26.48 -8.90 -8.04
CA LEU A 224 26.23 -8.97 -9.49
C LEU A 224 25.79 -7.62 -10.09
N GLY A 225 25.86 -6.53 -9.34
CA GLY A 225 25.52 -5.19 -9.81
C GLY A 225 24.02 -4.95 -10.00
N LEU A 226 23.14 -5.74 -9.37
CA LEU A 226 21.70 -5.49 -9.37
C LEU A 226 21.39 -4.26 -8.50
N ARG A 227 21.03 -3.14 -9.13
CA ARG A 227 20.62 -1.90 -8.48
C ARG A 227 19.18 -1.56 -8.87
N ARG A 228 18.48 -0.87 -7.99
CA ARG A 228 17.09 -0.45 -8.22
C ARG A 228 16.90 1.03 -7.90
N PRO A 229 17.62 1.93 -8.59
CA PRO A 229 17.46 3.36 -8.33
C PRO A 229 16.02 3.80 -8.62
N ALA A 230 15.55 4.70 -7.79
CA ALA A 230 14.30 5.40 -8.02
C ALA A 230 14.42 6.85 -7.59
N THR A 231 13.68 7.70 -8.28
CA THR A 231 13.58 9.12 -7.96
C THR A 231 12.11 9.50 -7.82
N LEU A 232 11.83 10.29 -6.79
CA LEU A 232 10.55 10.97 -6.62
C LEU A 232 10.72 12.42 -7.03
N GLN A 233 9.81 12.91 -7.85
CA GLN A 233 9.80 14.29 -8.31
C GLN A 233 8.41 14.88 -8.05
N PHE A 234 8.37 16.14 -7.60
CA PHE A 234 7.13 16.91 -7.56
C PHE A 234 6.71 17.20 -9.01
N VAL A 235 5.44 16.95 -9.32
CA VAL A 235 4.82 17.32 -10.60
C VAL A 235 3.54 18.09 -10.32
N LYS A 236 3.02 18.80 -11.33
CA LYS A 236 1.72 19.46 -11.21
C LYS A 236 0.66 18.40 -10.85
N GLY A 237 -0.06 18.62 -9.75
CA GLY A 237 -1.07 17.69 -9.25
C GLY A 237 -0.56 16.47 -8.47
N GLY A 238 0.75 16.28 -8.26
CA GLY A 238 1.20 15.11 -7.49
C GLY A 238 2.70 14.80 -7.42
N LEU A 239 3.01 13.52 -7.22
CA LEU A 239 4.35 12.96 -7.19
C LEU A 239 4.56 12.00 -8.35
N ARG A 240 5.68 12.12 -9.06
CA ARG A 240 6.13 11.17 -10.07
C ARG A 240 7.25 10.30 -9.51
N LEU A 241 7.03 8.99 -9.50
CA LEU A 241 8.01 7.96 -9.18
C LEU A 241 8.60 7.38 -10.46
N SER A 242 9.87 7.70 -10.72
CA SER A 242 10.66 7.06 -11.77
C SER A 242 11.46 5.92 -11.16
N LYS A 243 11.32 4.70 -11.68
CA LYS A 243 12.01 3.50 -11.19
C LYS A 243 12.79 2.84 -12.30
N ARG A 244 14.04 2.47 -12.02
CA ARG A 244 14.89 1.71 -12.95
C ARG A 244 15.45 0.48 -12.23
N VAL A 245 15.57 -0.61 -12.96
CA VAL A 245 16.27 -1.82 -12.52
C VAL A 245 17.52 -1.92 -13.38
N GLU A 246 18.68 -1.82 -12.74
CA GLU A 246 19.98 -1.92 -13.39
C GLU A 246 20.63 -3.25 -13.04
N LEU A 247 21.26 -3.90 -14.01
CA LEU A 247 22.09 -5.09 -13.81
C LEU A 247 23.42 -4.84 -14.53
N LEU A 248 24.53 -4.93 -13.79
CA LEU A 248 25.87 -4.65 -14.32
C LEU A 248 25.97 -3.27 -15.00
N GLY A 249 25.30 -2.27 -14.42
CA GLY A 249 25.26 -0.89 -14.95
C GLY A 249 24.35 -0.68 -16.17
N LYS A 250 23.64 -1.71 -16.65
CA LYS A 250 22.69 -1.60 -17.76
C LYS A 250 21.25 -1.60 -17.26
N THR A 251 20.41 -0.71 -17.79
CA THR A 251 18.97 -0.67 -17.47
C THR A 251 18.25 -1.85 -18.09
N VAL A 252 17.75 -2.76 -17.25
CA VAL A 252 16.97 -3.94 -17.66
C VAL A 252 15.49 -3.61 -17.73
N ARG A 253 15.01 -2.72 -16.85
CA ARG A 253 13.60 -2.33 -16.78
C ARG A 253 13.47 -0.90 -16.29
N GLU A 254 12.66 -0.11 -16.98
CA GLU A 254 12.23 1.22 -16.53
C GLU A 254 10.72 1.20 -16.27
N GLY A 255 10.28 2.00 -15.32
CA GLY A 255 8.87 2.25 -15.05
C GLY A 255 8.69 3.66 -14.53
N ARG A 256 7.54 4.26 -14.84
CA ARG A 256 7.13 5.56 -14.31
C ARG A 256 5.73 5.41 -13.76
N GLU A 257 5.51 5.94 -12.58
CA GLU A 257 4.20 5.98 -11.93
C GLU A 257 3.97 7.40 -11.44
N THR A 258 2.78 7.95 -11.70
CA THR A 258 2.37 9.25 -11.17
C THR A 258 1.30 9.01 -10.12
N TYR A 259 1.42 9.69 -8.99
CA TYR A 259 0.48 9.66 -7.87
C TYR A 259 -0.05 11.06 -7.68
N THR A 260 -1.37 11.24 -7.70
CA THR A 260 -1.98 12.53 -7.41
C THR A 260 -1.81 12.88 -5.93
N TRP A 261 -1.89 14.16 -5.57
CA TRP A 261 -1.86 14.60 -4.16
C TRP A 261 -2.93 13.90 -3.34
N ALA A 262 -4.09 13.74 -3.95
CA ALA A 262 -5.23 13.07 -3.38
C ALA A 262 -4.99 11.59 -3.06
N ALA A 263 -4.29 10.88 -3.94
CA ALA A 263 -3.97 9.48 -3.74
C ALA A 263 -2.95 9.26 -2.60
N LEU A 264 -2.26 10.31 -2.14
CA LEU A 264 -1.23 10.17 -1.11
C LEU A 264 -1.85 10.18 0.29
N ALA A 265 -2.02 8.99 0.87
CA ALA A 265 -2.59 8.84 2.21
C ALA A 265 -1.62 9.25 3.33
N SER A 266 -0.33 8.93 3.19
CA SER A 266 0.68 9.36 4.15
C SER A 266 2.08 9.33 3.57
N ALA A 267 2.95 10.16 4.13
CA ALA A 267 4.37 10.14 3.86
C ALA A 267 5.11 10.25 5.19
N GLY A 268 6.16 9.46 5.35
CA GLY A 268 6.93 9.44 6.58
C GLY A 268 8.38 9.10 6.35
N ARG A 269 9.22 9.56 7.28
CA ARG A 269 10.62 9.18 7.36
C ARG A 269 10.77 8.03 8.35
N THR A 270 11.45 6.96 7.93
CA THR A 270 11.86 5.89 8.84
C THR A 270 13.38 5.78 8.86
N THR A 271 13.96 5.81 10.06
CA THR A 271 15.38 5.52 10.24
C THR A 271 15.60 4.02 10.10
N ARG A 272 16.61 3.65 9.29
CA ARG A 272 16.85 2.24 8.96
C ARG A 272 17.50 1.54 10.15
N TYR A 273 16.73 0.66 10.80
CA TYR A 273 17.12 -0.14 11.97
C TYR A 273 17.62 0.68 13.17
N PRO A 274 16.73 1.39 13.87
CA PRO A 274 17.12 2.16 15.05
C PRO A 274 17.81 1.29 16.11
N ALA A 275 17.52 -0.01 16.17
CA ALA A 275 18.09 -0.94 17.15
C ALA A 275 19.15 -1.92 16.58
N ALA A 276 19.55 -1.85 15.31
CA ALA A 276 20.49 -2.83 14.77
C ALA A 276 21.85 -2.81 15.48
N HIS A 277 22.32 -1.63 15.90
CA HIS A 277 23.54 -1.50 16.67
C HIS A 277 23.41 -2.14 18.05
N LEU A 278 22.25 -1.99 18.71
CA LEU A 278 21.97 -2.63 20.00
C LEU A 278 21.98 -4.16 19.88
N VAL A 279 21.39 -4.70 18.80
CA VAL A 279 21.37 -6.16 18.57
C VAL A 279 22.77 -6.67 18.24
N ALA A 280 23.51 -5.98 17.36
CA ALA A 280 24.87 -6.36 17.00
C ALA A 280 25.82 -6.32 18.21
N GLY A 281 25.68 -5.28 19.04
CA GLY A 281 26.44 -5.14 20.27
C GLY A 281 26.06 -6.20 21.31
N ALA A 282 24.77 -6.43 21.55
CA ALA A 282 24.32 -7.50 22.44
C ALA A 282 24.82 -8.90 22.02
N LEU A 283 24.85 -9.17 20.70
CA LEU A 283 25.42 -10.41 20.16
C LEU A 283 26.93 -10.49 20.37
N ALA A 284 27.66 -9.40 20.15
CA ALA A 284 29.11 -9.34 20.41
C ALA A 284 29.42 -9.56 21.90
N PHE A 285 28.64 -8.95 22.80
CA PHE A 285 28.75 -9.14 24.24
C PHE A 285 28.44 -10.57 24.66
N ALA A 286 27.34 -11.15 24.16
CA ALA A 286 26.98 -12.54 24.44
C ALA A 286 28.07 -13.52 23.96
N ALA A 287 28.63 -13.31 22.77
CA ALA A 287 29.75 -14.10 22.27
C ALA A 287 31.00 -13.96 23.16
N GLY A 288 31.31 -12.74 23.62
CA GLY A 288 32.38 -12.47 24.58
C GLY A 288 32.20 -13.19 25.91
N ILE A 289 30.97 -13.20 26.47
CA ILE A 289 30.64 -13.94 27.69
C ILE A 289 30.82 -15.44 27.49
N VAL A 290 30.28 -16.02 26.42
CA VAL A 290 30.34 -17.47 26.19
C VAL A 290 31.79 -17.90 25.97
N ALA A 291 32.51 -17.25 25.06
CA ALA A 291 33.89 -17.60 24.77
C ALA A 291 34.78 -17.35 26.00
N GLY A 292 34.71 -16.17 26.60
CA GLY A 292 35.54 -15.83 27.75
C GLY A 292 35.24 -16.67 29.00
N GLY A 293 33.98 -17.03 29.22
CA GLY A 293 33.56 -17.94 30.29
C GLY A 293 34.14 -19.34 30.14
N LEU A 294 34.19 -19.88 28.92
CA LEU A 294 34.83 -21.18 28.64
C LEU A 294 36.33 -21.14 29.00
N PHE A 295 37.05 -20.11 28.55
CA PHE A 295 38.49 -19.96 28.87
C PHE A 295 38.76 -19.71 30.35
N LEU A 296 37.91 -18.93 31.03
CA LEU A 296 38.02 -18.72 32.48
C LEU A 296 37.80 -20.02 33.25
N PHE A 297 36.80 -20.80 32.87
CA PHE A 297 36.51 -22.08 33.52
C PHE A 297 37.67 -23.07 33.35
N ASP A 298 38.20 -23.20 32.12
CA ASP A 298 39.35 -24.06 31.85
C ASP A 298 40.63 -23.55 32.55
N GLY A 299 40.84 -22.24 32.62
CA GLY A 299 41.95 -21.64 33.36
C GLY A 299 41.87 -21.89 34.87
N LEU A 300 40.67 -21.77 35.46
CA LEU A 300 40.45 -22.09 36.88
C LEU A 300 40.69 -23.56 37.17
N ARG A 301 40.26 -24.44 36.27
CA ARG A 301 40.43 -25.90 36.43
C ARG A 301 41.87 -26.35 36.26
N SER A 302 42.61 -25.74 35.34
CA SER A 302 44.01 -26.07 35.04
C SER A 302 45.00 -25.36 35.95
N GLY A 303 44.61 -24.27 36.61
CA GLY A 303 45.51 -23.38 37.34
C GLY A 303 46.37 -22.49 36.43
N GLU A 304 46.04 -22.40 35.14
CA GLU A 304 46.84 -21.67 34.16
C GLU A 304 46.40 -20.19 34.04
N THR A 305 47.24 -19.29 34.54
CA THR A 305 46.98 -17.84 34.57
C THR A 305 46.74 -17.23 33.18
N ILE A 306 47.38 -17.76 32.14
CA ILE A 306 47.23 -17.24 30.77
C ILE A 306 45.80 -17.42 30.28
N LEU A 307 45.19 -18.59 30.51
CA LEU A 307 43.80 -18.86 30.11
C LEU A 307 42.81 -17.94 30.85
N LEU A 308 43.09 -17.64 32.13
CA LEU A 308 42.30 -16.67 32.89
C LEU A 308 42.35 -15.26 32.27
N LEU A 309 43.55 -14.79 31.91
CA LEU A 309 43.74 -13.48 31.28
C LEU A 309 43.09 -13.40 29.89
N VAL A 310 43.20 -14.46 29.09
CA VAL A 310 42.55 -14.54 27.77
C VAL A 310 41.03 -14.50 27.93
N GLY A 311 40.47 -15.28 28.87
CA GLY A 311 39.04 -15.30 29.12
C GLY A 311 38.50 -13.95 29.59
N ALA A 312 39.17 -13.30 30.54
CA ALA A 312 38.83 -11.94 30.96
C ALA A 312 38.92 -10.93 29.81
N GLY A 313 39.97 -11.03 28.98
CA GLY A 313 40.15 -10.20 27.80
C GLY A 313 39.03 -10.32 26.78
N LEU A 314 38.53 -11.54 26.52
CA LEU A 314 37.42 -11.78 25.59
C LEU A 314 36.09 -11.18 26.09
N ILE A 315 35.82 -11.25 27.40
CA ILE A 315 34.62 -10.62 27.98
C ILE A 315 34.70 -9.10 27.83
N LEU A 316 35.84 -8.51 28.18
CA LEU A 316 36.06 -7.06 28.05
C LEU A 316 35.99 -6.61 26.60
N LEU A 317 36.54 -7.39 25.66
CA LEU A 317 36.47 -7.11 24.23
C LEU A 317 35.02 -7.15 23.73
N GLY A 318 34.23 -8.16 24.14
CA GLY A 318 32.82 -8.26 23.78
C GLY A 318 32.00 -7.07 24.28
N GLY A 319 32.18 -6.66 25.54
CA GLY A 319 31.52 -5.48 26.10
C GLY A 319 32.00 -4.17 25.48
N GLY A 320 33.29 -4.08 25.17
CA GLY A 320 33.88 -2.94 24.46
C GLY A 320 33.32 -2.80 23.05
N LEU A 321 33.15 -3.92 22.32
CA LEU A 321 32.51 -3.94 20.99
C LEU A 321 31.04 -3.54 21.06
N ASP A 322 30.29 -4.00 22.06
CA ASP A 322 28.90 -3.58 22.27
C ASP A 322 28.79 -2.06 22.43
N LEU A 323 29.59 -1.50 23.33
CA LEU A 323 29.60 -0.07 23.61
C LEU A 323 30.12 0.75 22.41
N ALA A 324 31.16 0.27 21.73
CA ALA A 324 31.71 0.90 20.54
C ALA A 324 30.70 0.88 19.37
N LEU A 325 29.98 -0.23 19.15
CA LEU A 325 28.92 -0.31 18.15
C LEU A 325 27.74 0.60 18.54
N GLY A 326 27.44 0.70 19.83
CA GLY A 326 26.43 1.61 20.39
C GLY A 326 26.74 3.09 20.16
N MET A 327 28.01 3.50 20.27
CA MET A 327 28.42 4.91 20.13
C MET A 327 28.85 5.30 18.71
N LEU A 328 29.53 4.42 17.97
CA LEU A 328 30.16 4.77 16.68
C LEU A 328 29.26 4.56 15.47
N LEU A 329 28.33 3.59 15.48
CA LEU A 329 27.39 3.43 14.36
C LEU A 329 26.36 4.54 14.23
N PRO A 330 25.80 5.13 15.32
CA PRO A 330 24.95 6.31 15.19
C PRO A 330 25.66 7.50 14.52
N ALA A 331 27.00 7.54 14.51
CA ALA A 331 27.75 8.64 13.90
C ALA A 331 27.86 8.55 12.36
N ARG A 332 27.55 7.41 11.73
CA ARG A 332 27.47 7.27 10.25
C ARG A 332 26.07 7.59 9.70
N ARG A 333 25.33 8.47 10.37
CA ARG A 333 23.98 8.96 10.00
C ARG A 333 24.02 9.84 8.74
N GLY A 334 22.86 9.96 8.11
CA GLY A 334 22.68 10.71 6.85
C GLY A 334 21.91 9.94 5.79
N ARG A 335 21.62 8.64 5.99
CA ARG A 335 20.78 7.86 5.06
C ARG A 335 19.53 7.34 5.75
N VAL A 336 18.38 7.77 5.28
CA VAL A 336 17.05 7.39 5.79
C VAL A 336 16.27 6.62 4.74
N ALA A 337 15.10 6.12 5.15
CA ALA A 337 14.09 5.65 4.23
C ALA A 337 12.90 6.61 4.26
N VAL A 338 12.31 6.86 3.10
CA VAL A 338 11.06 7.59 2.93
C VAL A 338 9.99 6.59 2.51
N ASP A 339 8.94 6.48 3.31
CA ASP A 339 7.79 5.61 3.09
C ASP A 339 6.61 6.48 2.64
N LEU A 340 6.01 6.12 1.51
CA LEU A 340 4.77 6.71 1.00
C LEU A 340 3.67 5.63 1.01
N ALA A 341 2.53 5.94 1.61
CA ALA A 341 1.31 5.17 1.45
C ALA A 341 0.42 5.88 0.43
N VAL A 342 0.08 5.18 -0.64
CA VAL A 342 -0.74 5.68 -1.74
C VAL A 342 -2.01 4.81 -1.82
N LEU A 343 -3.17 5.43 -1.89
CA LEU A 343 -4.46 4.77 -2.04
C LEU A 343 -4.60 4.10 -3.42
N PRO A 344 -5.43 3.05 -3.52
CA PRO A 344 -6.15 2.42 -2.43
C PRO A 344 -5.26 1.55 -1.52
N LYS A 345 -4.18 0.94 -2.02
CA LYS A 345 -3.34 -0.02 -1.23
C LYS A 345 -1.85 -0.09 -1.62
N ARG A 346 -1.28 0.93 -2.26
CA ARG A 346 0.15 0.94 -2.63
C ARG A 346 1.02 1.48 -1.50
N ARG A 347 2.19 0.87 -1.32
CA ARG A 347 3.24 1.39 -0.42
C ARG A 347 4.55 1.46 -1.18
N VAL A 348 5.09 2.65 -1.29
CA VAL A 348 6.40 2.90 -1.91
C VAL A 348 7.39 3.20 -0.80
N ARG A 349 8.55 2.56 -0.85
CA ARG A 349 9.65 2.85 0.07
C ARG A 349 10.90 3.18 -0.73
N LEU A 350 11.43 4.39 -0.57
CA LEU A 350 12.78 4.72 -1.01
C LEU A 350 13.74 4.57 0.14
N VAL A 351 14.83 3.85 -0.06
CA VAL A 351 15.89 3.65 0.91
C VAL A 351 17.19 4.31 0.44
N GLY A 352 18.05 4.69 1.39
CA GLY A 352 19.33 5.32 1.06
C GLY A 352 19.16 6.78 0.64
N VAL A 353 18.09 7.41 1.07
CA VAL A 353 17.81 8.82 0.80
C VAL A 353 18.63 9.67 1.77
N ASP A 354 19.23 10.77 1.30
CA ASP A 354 19.91 11.71 2.20
C ASP A 354 18.93 12.26 3.25
N GLU A 355 19.35 12.33 4.51
CA GLU A 355 18.49 12.74 5.62
C GLU A 355 17.95 14.15 5.46
N SER A 356 18.82 15.09 5.08
CA SER A 356 18.44 16.49 4.88
C SER A 356 17.54 16.66 3.65
N ALA A 357 17.79 15.88 2.59
CA ALA A 357 16.93 15.88 1.40
C ALA A 357 15.55 15.29 1.71
N ALA A 358 15.47 14.22 2.51
CA ALA A 358 14.21 13.63 2.94
C ALA A 358 13.38 14.60 3.79
N GLU A 359 14.02 15.33 4.71
CA GLU A 359 13.35 16.32 5.55
C GLU A 359 12.79 17.47 4.71
N ARG A 360 13.61 18.09 3.85
CA ARG A 360 13.15 19.13 2.91
C ARG A 360 12.02 18.65 2.01
N PHE A 361 12.10 17.41 1.52
CA PHE A 361 11.05 16.79 0.71
C PHE A 361 9.74 16.65 1.50
N LEU A 362 9.80 16.14 2.73
CA LEU A 362 8.61 15.95 3.57
C LEU A 362 7.99 17.27 4.04
N GLU A 363 8.80 18.28 4.37
CA GLU A 363 8.33 19.63 4.70
C GLU A 363 7.64 20.31 3.52
N ARG A 364 8.19 20.13 2.31
CA ARG A 364 7.54 20.63 1.09
C ARG A 364 6.24 19.88 0.82
N LEU A 365 6.25 18.57 0.99
CA LEU A 365 5.07 17.74 0.81
C LEU A 365 3.95 18.14 1.78
N ALA A 366 4.28 18.39 3.05
CA ALA A 366 3.34 18.85 4.05
C ALA A 366 2.70 20.21 3.72
N ARG A 367 3.39 21.07 2.95
CA ARG A 367 2.85 22.36 2.48
C ARG A 367 1.91 22.23 1.28
N GLN A 368 1.91 21.10 0.58
CA GLN A 368 1.12 20.85 -0.63
C GLN A 368 -0.15 20.01 -0.37
N LEU A 369 -0.21 19.32 0.78
CA LEU A 369 -1.34 18.49 1.22
C LEU A 369 -2.34 19.29 2.06
#